data_AF-A0AAQ6IKF3-F1
#
_entry.id   AF-A0AAQ6IKF3-F1
#
_cell.length_a   1.000
_cell.length_b   1.000
_cell.length_c   1.000
_cell.angle_alpha   90.00
_cell.angle_beta   90.00
_cell.angle_gamma   90.00
#
_symmetry.space_group_name_H-M   'P 1'
#
loop_
_entity.id
_entity.type
_entity.pdbx_description
1 polymer ?
#
loop_
_entity_poly.entity_id
_entity_poly.type
_entity_poly.pdbx_seq_one_letter_code
_entity_poly.pdbx_strand_id
1 'polypeptide(L)'
;MVRQENPTASGSPKLRTAERTRTAKLGFLDEKLSFHPKIIQNVPDFSRLHKALQTEVLRKTQIKDVTKCQPFCLRTSALPARQRTMSPENSQVSNISRSKSKSLGALSSLSTDTLPTYITDAERKRCMAIRKSMEIRDSKNQESSDWLRKYQMRSQAMKKTVVLHAKLLDPHSSLNEVYNEKLQQHREADQQRTREYMKELQEMKTRVSERPYLFQQVKQKNAKAHAEQIYRNKLKKAGLKEQFVEENGKAVEGVSSSTSFRSGDDGGSTENDTHNREENVDNWEKIEDVEEESVKSKGEEMP
;
A
#
# COMPACT_ATOMS: atom_id res chain seq x y z
N MET A 1 0.53 -107.21 10.78
CA MET A 1 -0.04 -106.55 9.58
C MET A 1 0.37 -105.09 9.67
N VAL A 2 1.49 -104.61 9.09
CA VAL A 2 1.94 -104.53 7.69
C VAL A 2 1.02 -103.69 6.79
N ARG A 3 1.49 -102.47 6.48
CA ARG A 3 1.42 -101.68 5.21
C ARG A 3 2.05 -100.30 5.50
N GLN A 4 3.12 -99.74 4.88
CA GLN A 4 3.60 -99.64 3.47
C GLN A 4 2.54 -99.05 2.52
N GLU A 5 2.72 -97.97 1.71
CA GLU A 5 3.84 -97.11 1.26
C GLU A 5 3.33 -95.74 0.73
N ASN A 6 4.26 -94.82 0.44
CA ASN A 6 4.16 -93.44 -0.13
C ASN A 6 3.63 -93.40 -1.60
N PRO A 7 3.36 -92.22 -2.27
CA PRO A 7 4.42 -91.34 -2.81
C PRO A 7 4.12 -89.81 -3.01
N THR A 8 5.19 -89.10 -3.37
CA THR A 8 5.41 -87.71 -3.80
C THR A 8 4.47 -87.11 -4.87
N ALA A 9 4.23 -85.77 -4.83
CA ALA A 9 4.48 -84.86 -5.97
C ALA A 9 4.14 -83.37 -5.68
N SER A 10 5.00 -82.49 -6.23
CA SER A 10 4.68 -81.16 -6.78
C SER A 10 4.41 -79.98 -5.83
N GLY A 11 5.49 -79.30 -5.40
CA GLY A 11 5.46 -77.91 -4.94
C GLY A 11 6.60 -77.13 -5.61
N SER A 12 6.24 -76.23 -6.52
CA SER A 12 7.11 -75.53 -7.47
C SER A 12 8.26 -74.71 -6.85
N PRO A 13 9.45 -74.64 -7.50
CA PRO A 13 10.56 -73.81 -7.07
C PRO A 13 10.46 -72.45 -7.74
N LYS A 14 9.76 -71.45 -7.16
CA LYS A 14 9.64 -70.11 -7.79
C LYS A 14 9.18 -68.99 -6.84
N LEU A 15 9.83 -68.81 -5.69
CA LEU A 15 9.70 -67.57 -4.89
C LEU A 15 11.03 -66.85 -4.61
N ARG A 16 12.18 -67.49 -4.90
CA ARG A 16 13.49 -66.96 -4.50
C ARG A 16 14.02 -65.78 -5.34
N THR A 17 13.52 -65.59 -6.55
CA THR A 17 14.06 -64.54 -7.44
C THR A 17 13.57 -63.15 -7.04
N ALA A 18 12.29 -63.03 -6.66
CA ALA A 18 11.69 -61.76 -6.24
C ALA A 18 12.25 -61.27 -4.89
N GLU A 19 12.47 -62.19 -3.95
CA GLU A 19 13.11 -61.85 -2.67
C GLU A 19 14.60 -61.52 -2.86
N ARG A 20 15.30 -62.16 -3.80
CA ARG A 20 16.69 -61.79 -4.16
C ARG A 20 16.78 -60.40 -4.78
N THR A 21 15.90 -60.01 -5.69
CA THR A 21 15.89 -58.64 -6.23
C THR A 21 15.46 -57.63 -5.18
N ARG A 22 14.52 -57.97 -4.30
CA ARG A 22 14.10 -57.09 -3.20
C ARG A 22 15.24 -56.88 -2.19
N THR A 23 15.92 -57.93 -1.77
CA THR A 23 17.08 -57.84 -0.86
C THR A 23 18.30 -57.18 -1.51
N ALA A 24 18.57 -57.42 -2.80
CA ALA A 24 19.63 -56.72 -3.51
C ALA A 24 19.33 -55.22 -3.69
N LYS A 25 18.07 -54.84 -3.92
CA LYS A 25 17.67 -53.45 -4.11
C LYS A 25 17.36 -52.70 -2.83
N LEU A 26 16.99 -53.37 -1.74
CA LEU A 26 16.58 -52.73 -0.48
C LEU A 26 17.43 -53.16 0.72
N GLY A 27 18.44 -54.01 0.52
CA GLY A 27 19.33 -54.49 1.59
C GLY A 27 20.11 -53.37 2.28
N PHE A 28 20.31 -52.23 1.61
CA PHE A 28 20.90 -51.04 2.20
C PHE A 28 20.04 -50.40 3.30
N LEU A 29 18.75 -50.74 3.39
CA LEU A 29 17.86 -50.26 4.46
C LEU A 29 18.06 -51.03 5.77
N ASP A 30 18.49 -52.29 5.69
CA ASP A 30 18.78 -53.14 6.85
C ASP A 30 20.23 -52.98 7.34
N GLU A 31 21.08 -52.34 6.53
CA GLU A 31 22.48 -52.09 6.86
C GLU A 31 22.61 -50.85 7.75
N LYS A 32 23.18 -51.00 8.95
CA LYS A 32 23.42 -49.87 9.87
C LYS A 32 24.45 -48.92 9.25
N LEU A 33 23.96 -47.85 8.63
CA LEU A 33 24.79 -46.80 8.04
C LEU A 33 25.73 -46.22 9.12
N SER A 34 27.03 -46.27 8.87
CA SER A 34 28.07 -45.72 9.75
C SER A 34 28.08 -44.17 9.77
N PHE A 35 27.36 -43.55 8.84
CA PHE A 35 27.26 -42.11 8.74
C PHE A 35 26.22 -41.58 9.73
N HIS A 36 26.73 -40.99 10.81
CA HIS A 36 25.92 -40.17 11.72
C HIS A 36 26.09 -38.70 11.32
N PRO A 37 25.10 -38.08 10.63
CA PRO A 37 25.19 -36.67 10.31
C PRO A 37 25.27 -35.86 11.61
N LYS A 38 26.32 -35.06 11.75
CA LYS A 38 26.40 -34.06 12.81
C LYS A 38 25.39 -32.97 12.49
N ILE A 39 24.21 -33.06 13.09
CA ILE A 39 23.18 -32.02 12.97
C ILE A 39 23.69 -30.81 13.72
N ILE A 40 24.20 -29.82 12.98
CA ILE A 40 24.58 -28.54 13.56
C ILE A 40 23.28 -27.83 13.95
N GLN A 41 22.94 -27.86 15.24
CA GLN A 41 21.71 -27.25 15.75
C GLN A 41 21.74 -25.72 15.70
N ASN A 42 22.94 -25.14 15.73
CA ASN A 42 23.13 -23.70 15.66
C ASN A 42 23.40 -23.26 14.23
N VAL A 43 22.53 -22.42 13.72
CA VAL A 43 22.70 -21.78 12.42
C VAL A 43 23.94 -20.87 12.47
N PRO A 44 24.96 -21.09 11.62
CA PRO A 44 26.10 -20.20 11.55
C PRO A 44 25.66 -18.77 11.22
N ASP A 45 26.31 -17.78 11.81
CA ASP A 45 26.07 -16.38 11.47
C ASP A 45 26.58 -16.08 10.05
N PHE A 46 25.68 -16.23 9.07
CA PHE A 46 25.95 -15.98 7.67
C PHE A 46 26.32 -14.52 7.40
N SER A 47 25.86 -13.58 8.22
CA SER A 47 26.19 -12.16 8.07
C SER A 47 27.65 -11.91 8.40
N ARG A 48 28.13 -12.49 9.52
CA ARG A 48 29.54 -12.41 9.89
C ARG A 48 30.44 -13.16 8.91
N LEU A 49 30.00 -14.33 8.45
CA LEU A 49 30.75 -15.13 7.47
C LEU A 49 30.87 -14.42 6.11
N HIS A 50 29.79 -13.81 5.63
CA HIS A 50 29.79 -13.04 4.39
C HIS A 50 30.71 -11.82 4.49
N LYS A 51 30.66 -11.09 5.61
CA LYS A 51 31.59 -9.97 5.87
C LYS A 51 33.04 -10.46 5.89
N ALA A 52 33.34 -11.56 6.56
CA ALA A 52 34.68 -12.15 6.60
C ALA A 52 35.18 -12.49 5.19
N LEU A 53 34.36 -13.16 4.37
CA LEU A 53 34.70 -13.50 3.00
C LEU A 53 34.96 -12.26 2.14
N GLN A 54 34.12 -11.23 2.23
CA GLN A 54 34.33 -9.97 1.53
C GLN A 54 35.64 -9.30 1.95
N THR A 55 35.95 -9.26 3.25
CA THR A 55 37.22 -8.70 3.73
C THR A 55 38.42 -9.51 3.26
N GLU A 56 38.30 -10.82 3.15
CA GLU A 56 39.38 -11.70 2.67
C GLU A 56 39.64 -11.49 1.17
N VAL A 57 38.59 -11.32 0.37
CA VAL A 57 38.71 -10.98 -1.06
C VAL A 57 39.44 -9.65 -1.23
N LEU A 58 39.06 -8.61 -0.46
CA LEU A 58 39.72 -7.31 -0.49
C LEU A 58 41.19 -7.40 -0.07
N ARG A 59 41.51 -8.18 0.98
CA ARG A 59 42.89 -8.42 1.39
C ARG A 59 43.70 -9.15 0.33
N LYS A 60 43.14 -10.20 -0.29
CA LYS A 60 43.80 -10.94 -1.39
C LYS A 60 44.04 -10.07 -2.62
N THR A 61 43.18 -9.09 -2.90
CA THR A 61 43.44 -8.12 -3.98
C THR A 61 44.58 -7.15 -3.67
N GLN A 62 44.85 -6.87 -2.39
CA GLN A 62 45.96 -6.00 -1.97
C GLN A 62 47.29 -6.76 -1.81
N ILE A 63 47.24 -8.04 -1.41
CA ILE A 63 48.44 -8.84 -1.09
C ILE A 63 49.08 -9.47 -2.34
N LYS A 64 48.35 -9.59 -3.46
CA LYS A 64 48.97 -10.00 -4.73
C LYS A 64 49.84 -8.86 -5.23
N ASP A 65 51.15 -8.99 -5.08
CA ASP A 65 52.12 -8.22 -5.87
C ASP A 65 51.77 -8.42 -7.34
N VAL A 66 51.09 -7.43 -7.92
CA VAL A 66 50.81 -7.38 -9.36
C VAL A 66 52.15 -7.60 -10.05
N THR A 67 52.23 -8.57 -10.98
CA THR A 67 53.43 -8.76 -11.80
C THR A 67 53.80 -7.42 -12.42
N LYS A 68 54.79 -6.74 -11.86
CA LYS A 68 55.26 -5.46 -12.36
C LYS A 68 55.99 -5.79 -13.65
N CYS A 69 55.40 -5.44 -14.79
CA CYS A 69 56.10 -5.47 -16.06
C CYS A 69 57.30 -4.56 -15.93
N GLN A 70 58.48 -5.13 -15.76
CA GLN A 70 59.72 -4.37 -15.80
C GLN A 70 59.83 -3.80 -17.22
N PRO A 71 59.91 -2.48 -17.40
CA PRO A 71 60.15 -1.93 -18.71
C PRO A 71 61.51 -2.44 -19.17
N PHE A 72 61.53 -3.30 -20.18
CA PHE A 72 62.77 -3.69 -20.82
C PHE A 72 63.21 -2.53 -21.71
N CYS A 73 64.46 -2.12 -21.58
CA CYS A 73 65.05 -1.19 -22.51
C CYS A 73 65.29 -1.93 -23.83
N LEU A 74 64.36 -1.83 -24.77
CA LEU A 74 64.56 -2.26 -26.14
C LEU A 74 65.76 -1.47 -26.69
N ARG A 75 66.85 -2.15 -27.08
CA ARG A 75 68.11 -1.53 -27.58
C ARG A 75 67.95 -0.93 -28.98
N THR A 76 66.89 -0.18 -29.23
CA THR A 76 66.70 0.58 -30.46
C THR A 76 67.66 1.76 -30.58
N SER A 77 68.34 2.15 -29.50
CA SER A 77 69.38 3.19 -29.53
C SER A 77 70.64 2.81 -30.32
N ALA A 78 70.84 1.52 -30.64
CA ALA A 78 71.95 1.07 -31.48
C ALA A 78 71.58 1.00 -32.98
N LEU A 79 70.32 1.28 -33.34
CA LEU A 79 69.91 1.36 -34.73
C LEU A 79 70.06 2.80 -35.21
N PRO A 80 70.77 3.06 -36.33
CA PRO A 80 70.87 4.40 -36.88
C PRO A 80 69.48 4.90 -37.28
N ALA A 81 69.07 6.04 -36.72
CA ALA A 81 67.89 6.74 -37.18
C ALA A 81 68.08 7.13 -38.65
N ARG A 82 67.16 6.72 -39.53
CA ARG A 82 67.14 7.15 -40.94
C ARG A 82 67.06 8.67 -40.97
N GLN A 83 68.14 9.33 -41.38
CA GLN A 83 68.21 10.79 -41.48
C GLN A 83 67.20 11.28 -42.53
N ARG A 84 66.12 11.91 -42.07
CA ARG A 84 65.41 12.91 -42.88
C ARG A 84 66.10 14.22 -42.58
N THR A 85 66.78 14.75 -43.59
CA THR A 85 67.39 16.08 -43.58
C THR A 85 66.33 17.12 -43.27
N MET A 86 66.32 17.67 -42.06
CA MET A 86 65.77 19.00 -41.76
C MET A 86 66.57 19.65 -40.64
N SER A 87 66.86 20.93 -40.86
CA SER A 87 67.74 21.87 -40.17
C SER A 87 67.58 21.95 -38.63
N PRO A 88 68.64 22.26 -37.86
CA PRO A 88 68.58 22.29 -36.40
C PRO A 88 68.23 23.69 -35.85
N GLU A 89 67.32 23.73 -34.89
CA GLU A 89 67.19 24.81 -33.89
C GLU A 89 66.85 24.16 -32.54
N ASN A 90 67.40 24.74 -31.47
CA ASN A 90 67.83 24.09 -30.24
C ASN A 90 66.75 23.83 -29.17
N SER A 91 67.05 22.82 -28.33
CA SER A 91 66.84 22.70 -26.86
C SER A 91 65.48 23.08 -26.25
N GLN A 92 64.85 22.18 -25.48
CA GLN A 92 65.13 21.95 -24.05
C GLN A 92 64.09 20.99 -23.44
N VAL A 93 64.56 20.10 -22.57
CA VAL A 93 63.74 19.16 -21.79
C VAL A 93 63.23 19.90 -20.55
N SER A 94 61.91 19.86 -20.30
CA SER A 94 61.34 20.22 -19.00
C SER A 94 60.31 19.18 -18.55
N ASN A 95 60.56 18.64 -17.35
CA ASN A 95 59.67 17.73 -16.64
C ASN A 95 58.44 18.49 -16.17
N ILE A 96 57.26 18.15 -16.69
CA ILE A 96 55.98 18.66 -16.17
C ILE A 96 55.06 17.46 -15.88
N SER A 97 54.69 17.33 -14.61
CA SER A 97 53.64 16.45 -14.12
C SER A 97 52.38 16.66 -14.96
N ARG A 98 51.98 15.63 -15.72
CA ARG A 98 50.79 15.68 -16.58
C ARG A 98 49.54 15.51 -15.73
N SER A 99 49.11 16.59 -15.10
CA SER A 99 47.75 16.75 -14.61
C SER A 99 46.80 16.56 -15.78
N LYS A 100 45.96 15.53 -15.75
CA LYS A 100 44.95 15.24 -16.78
C LYS A 100 43.83 16.28 -16.68
N SER A 101 44.04 17.44 -17.28
CA SER A 101 42.96 18.40 -17.55
C SER A 101 42.00 17.78 -18.58
N LYS A 102 40.80 17.43 -18.12
CA LYS A 102 39.66 17.14 -19.00
C LYS A 102 39.12 18.47 -19.52
N SER A 103 39.81 19.08 -20.48
CA SER A 103 39.34 20.30 -21.15
C SER A 103 39.67 20.23 -22.64
N LEU A 104 39.04 19.28 -23.34
CA LEU A 104 38.99 19.27 -24.81
C LEU A 104 37.54 19.20 -25.34
N GLY A 105 36.54 19.45 -24.49
CA GLY A 105 35.17 19.69 -24.93
C GLY A 105 34.94 21.08 -25.54
N ALA A 106 35.95 21.96 -25.48
CA ALA A 106 35.81 23.38 -25.82
C ALA A 106 36.21 23.74 -27.27
N LEU A 107 36.57 22.78 -28.13
CA LEU A 107 36.81 23.07 -29.55
C LEU A 107 35.52 23.14 -30.38
N SER A 108 34.36 22.79 -29.81
CA SER A 108 33.05 23.03 -30.45
C SER A 108 32.60 24.50 -30.39
N SER A 109 33.34 25.37 -29.70
CA SER A 109 33.13 26.83 -29.68
C SER A 109 34.20 27.58 -30.50
N LEU A 110 34.79 26.95 -31.51
CA LEU A 110 35.64 27.67 -32.47
C LEU A 110 34.80 28.74 -33.19
N SER A 111 35.23 29.98 -33.04
CA SER A 111 34.72 31.18 -33.73
C SER A 111 34.47 30.90 -35.22
N THR A 112 33.44 31.52 -35.79
CA THR A 112 33.08 31.48 -37.22
C THR A 112 34.18 31.97 -38.17
N ASP A 113 35.31 32.46 -37.62
CA ASP A 113 36.43 33.07 -38.34
C ASP A 113 37.69 32.17 -38.44
N THR A 114 37.60 30.90 -38.04
CA THR A 114 38.70 29.93 -38.24
C THR A 114 38.45 29.11 -39.50
N LEU A 115 39.42 29.11 -40.44
CA LEU A 115 39.35 28.30 -41.67
C LEU A 115 39.01 26.84 -41.33
N PRO A 116 38.11 26.18 -42.09
CA PRO A 116 37.77 24.78 -41.85
C PRO A 116 39.05 23.94 -41.81
N THR A 117 39.44 23.48 -40.61
CA THR A 117 40.53 22.51 -40.50
C THR A 117 40.01 21.23 -41.11
N TYR A 118 40.36 20.96 -42.37
CA TYR A 118 39.99 19.72 -43.06
C TYR A 118 40.38 18.53 -42.18
N ILE A 119 39.37 17.85 -41.64
CA ILE A 119 39.57 16.74 -40.72
C ILE A 119 40.27 15.63 -41.51
N THR A 120 41.46 15.22 -41.08
CA THR A 120 42.20 14.13 -41.73
C THR A 120 41.46 12.79 -41.55
N ASP A 121 41.66 11.85 -42.47
CA ASP A 121 41.00 10.53 -42.40
C ASP A 121 41.34 9.76 -41.11
N ALA A 122 42.57 9.94 -40.61
CA ALA A 122 42.99 9.36 -39.34
C ALA A 122 42.15 9.87 -38.17
N GLU A 123 41.84 11.16 -38.14
CA GLU A 123 41.01 11.77 -37.10
C GLU A 123 39.56 11.30 -37.20
N ARG A 124 39.00 11.19 -38.41
CA ARG A 124 37.68 10.55 -38.62
C ARG A 124 37.63 9.13 -38.04
N LYS A 125 38.63 8.30 -38.33
CA LYS A 125 38.70 6.92 -37.82
C LYS A 125 38.81 6.85 -36.30
N ARG A 126 39.58 7.75 -35.67
CA ARG A 126 39.65 7.84 -34.19
C ARG A 126 38.31 8.23 -33.59
N CYS A 127 37.67 9.27 -34.11
CA CYS A 127 36.35 9.70 -33.64
C CYS A 127 35.29 8.60 -33.77
N MET A 128 35.29 7.85 -34.87
CA MET A 128 34.39 6.70 -35.05
C MET A 128 34.70 5.57 -34.06
N ALA A 129 35.97 5.25 -33.81
CA ALA A 129 36.35 4.21 -32.85
C ALA A 129 35.96 4.59 -31.41
N ILE A 130 36.12 5.87 -31.04
CA ILE A 130 35.67 6.40 -29.73
C ILE A 130 34.15 6.28 -29.61
N ARG A 131 33.39 6.68 -30.63
CA ARG A 131 31.93 6.57 -30.63
C ARG A 131 31.46 5.12 -30.48
N LYS A 132 32.00 4.21 -31.29
CA LYS A 132 31.69 2.78 -31.21
C LYS A 132 32.05 2.17 -29.86
N SER A 133 33.22 2.51 -29.31
CA SER A 133 33.63 2.08 -27.96
C SER A 133 32.67 2.56 -26.89
N MET A 134 32.21 3.80 -26.98
CA MET A 134 31.22 4.36 -26.06
C MET A 134 29.87 3.66 -26.17
N GLU A 135 29.36 3.49 -27.39
CA GLU A 135 28.11 2.78 -27.68
C GLU A 135 28.11 1.34 -27.16
N ILE A 136 29.23 0.62 -27.30
CA ILE A 136 29.38 -0.73 -26.74
C ILE A 136 29.30 -0.73 -25.21
N ARG A 137 29.87 0.28 -24.54
CA ARG A 137 29.75 0.40 -23.07
C ARG A 137 28.33 0.72 -22.65
N ASP A 138 27.67 1.63 -23.36
CA ASP A 138 26.30 2.06 -23.06
C ASP A 138 25.31 0.90 -23.28
N SER A 139 25.47 0.14 -24.37
CA SER A 139 24.68 -1.06 -24.64
C SER A 139 24.84 -2.12 -23.54
N LYS A 140 26.06 -2.41 -23.10
CA LYS A 140 26.30 -3.34 -21.97
C LYS A 140 25.70 -2.84 -20.65
N ASN A 141 25.78 -1.53 -20.41
CA ASN A 141 25.18 -0.92 -19.23
C ASN A 141 23.64 -1.01 -19.29
N GLN A 142 23.06 -0.83 -20.46
CA GLN A 142 21.62 -0.97 -20.70
C GLN A 142 21.16 -2.42 -20.49
N GLU A 143 21.90 -3.41 -21.02
CA GLU A 143 21.60 -4.82 -20.77
C GLU A 143 21.65 -5.17 -19.28
N SER A 144 22.61 -4.63 -18.54
CA SER A 144 22.71 -4.82 -17.09
C SER A 144 21.53 -4.18 -16.34
N SER A 145 21.09 -2.99 -16.75
CA SER A 145 19.94 -2.31 -16.14
C SER A 145 18.63 -3.04 -16.44
N ASP A 146 18.46 -3.54 -17.67
CA ASP A 146 17.32 -4.33 -18.09
C ASP A 146 17.27 -5.69 -17.39
N TRP A 147 18.42 -6.34 -17.22
CA TRP A 147 18.53 -7.58 -16.44
C TRP A 147 18.10 -7.36 -14.98
N LEU A 148 18.58 -6.28 -14.36
CA LEU A 148 18.21 -5.95 -12.98
C LEU A 148 16.70 -5.70 -12.85
N ARG A 149 16.11 -4.96 -13.79
CA ARG A 149 14.65 -4.72 -13.83
C ARG A 149 13.89 -6.05 -13.96
N LYS A 150 14.27 -6.91 -14.91
CA LYS A 150 13.64 -8.23 -15.08
C LYS A 150 13.76 -9.09 -13.82
N TYR A 151 14.93 -9.10 -13.19
CA TYR A 151 15.18 -9.82 -11.95
C TYR A 151 14.30 -9.30 -10.79
N GLN A 152 14.21 -7.99 -10.60
CA GLN A 152 13.34 -7.37 -9.59
C GLN A 152 11.87 -7.72 -9.80
N MET A 153 11.38 -7.61 -11.05
CA MET A 153 10.00 -7.97 -11.39
C MET A 153 9.70 -9.43 -11.07
N ARG A 154 10.62 -10.34 -11.42
CA ARG A 154 10.48 -11.77 -11.14
C ARG A 154 10.54 -12.08 -9.65
N SER A 155 11.45 -11.44 -8.91
CA SER A 155 11.56 -11.58 -7.45
C SER A 155 10.31 -11.05 -6.75
N GLN A 156 9.77 -9.91 -7.18
CA GLN A 156 8.53 -9.36 -6.64
C GLN A 156 7.33 -10.26 -6.94
N ALA A 157 7.23 -10.82 -8.15
CA ALA A 157 6.19 -11.78 -8.50
C ALA A 157 6.25 -13.03 -7.61
N MET A 158 7.45 -13.58 -7.40
CA MET A 158 7.67 -14.70 -6.48
C MET A 158 7.33 -14.35 -5.04
N LYS A 159 7.70 -13.15 -4.57
CA LYS A 159 7.31 -12.68 -3.23
C LYS A 159 5.80 -12.64 -3.07
N LYS A 160 5.06 -12.16 -4.08
CA LYS A 160 3.58 -12.14 -4.07
C LYS A 160 3.00 -13.54 -3.96
N THR A 161 3.47 -14.50 -4.77
CA THR A 161 2.95 -15.87 -4.72
C THR A 161 3.24 -16.55 -3.39
N VAL A 162 4.44 -16.37 -2.83
CA VAL A 162 4.80 -16.89 -1.51
C VAL A 162 3.94 -16.28 -0.41
N VAL A 163 3.72 -14.96 -0.44
CA VAL A 163 2.84 -14.27 0.54
C VAL A 163 1.42 -14.79 0.45
N LEU A 164 0.87 -14.97 -0.76
CA LEU A 164 -0.48 -15.53 -0.93
C LEU A 164 -0.57 -16.95 -0.38
N HIS A 165 0.42 -17.80 -0.66
CA HIS A 165 0.43 -19.17 -0.14
C HIS A 165 0.54 -19.20 1.39
N ALA A 166 1.40 -18.35 1.97
CA ALA A 166 1.52 -18.23 3.42
C ALA A 166 0.19 -17.80 4.07
N LYS A 167 -0.51 -16.83 3.46
CA LYS A 167 -1.84 -16.40 3.93
C LYS A 167 -2.89 -17.51 3.85
N LEU A 168 -2.88 -18.31 2.78
CA LEU A 168 -3.83 -19.41 2.61
C LEU A 168 -3.62 -20.54 3.62
N LEU A 169 -2.37 -20.75 4.05
CA LEU A 169 -2.02 -21.75 5.06
C LEU A 169 -2.19 -21.22 6.50
N ASP A 170 -2.41 -19.92 6.67
CA ASP A 170 -2.68 -19.30 7.96
C ASP A 170 -4.19 -19.41 8.27
N PRO A 171 -4.60 -20.10 9.34
CA PRO A 171 -6.00 -20.15 9.76
C PRO A 171 -6.53 -18.77 10.20
N HIS A 172 -5.64 -17.83 10.54
CA HIS A 172 -6.01 -16.51 11.01
C HIS A 172 -5.83 -15.46 9.92
N SER A 173 -6.90 -14.73 9.63
CA SER A 173 -6.81 -13.53 8.80
C SER A 173 -6.00 -12.46 9.53
N SER A 174 -5.18 -11.70 8.79
CA SER A 174 -4.39 -10.65 9.41
C SER A 174 -5.29 -9.51 9.92
N LEU A 175 -4.88 -8.86 11.02
CA LEU A 175 -5.66 -7.77 11.62
C LEU A 175 -5.97 -6.64 10.63
N ASN A 176 -5.02 -6.32 9.74
CA ASN A 176 -5.19 -5.28 8.72
C ASN A 176 -6.27 -5.64 7.69
N GLU A 177 -6.44 -6.93 7.36
CA GLU A 177 -7.49 -7.38 6.44
C GLU A 177 -8.88 -7.30 7.07
N VAL A 178 -8.99 -7.63 8.36
CA VAL A 178 -10.28 -7.71 9.08
C VAL A 178 -10.72 -6.35 9.64
N TYR A 179 -9.81 -5.40 9.82
CA TYR A 179 -10.07 -4.09 10.42
C TYR A 179 -11.24 -3.35 9.77
N ASN A 180 -11.22 -3.23 8.44
CA ASN A 180 -12.23 -2.48 7.70
C ASN A 180 -13.60 -3.18 7.74
N GLU A 181 -13.63 -4.51 7.66
CA GLU A 181 -14.85 -5.30 7.74
C GLU A 181 -15.50 -5.15 9.12
N LYS A 182 -14.72 -5.25 10.20
CA LYS A 182 -15.21 -5.06 11.56
C LYS A 182 -15.72 -3.65 11.78
N LEU A 183 -15.01 -2.64 11.29
CA LEU A 183 -15.45 -1.25 11.37
C LEU A 183 -16.82 -1.06 10.69
N GLN A 184 -17.02 -1.68 9.53
CA GLN A 184 -18.30 -1.65 8.83
C GLN A 184 -19.40 -2.36 9.62
N GLN A 185 -19.13 -3.54 10.19
CA GLN A 185 -20.08 -4.27 11.03
C GLN A 185 -20.53 -3.42 12.23
N HIS A 186 -19.62 -2.70 12.89
CA HIS A 186 -19.98 -1.80 13.99
C HIS A 186 -20.87 -0.64 13.54
N ARG A 187 -20.54 0.00 12.41
CA ARG A 187 -21.36 1.07 11.84
C ARG A 187 -22.78 0.60 11.51
N GLU A 188 -22.91 -0.57 10.91
CA GLU A 188 -24.21 -1.16 10.58
C GLU A 188 -25.00 -1.53 11.84
N ALA A 189 -24.34 -2.10 12.84
CA ALA A 189 -24.95 -2.40 14.13
C ALA A 189 -25.50 -1.15 14.82
N ASP A 190 -24.76 -0.04 14.81
CA ASP A 190 -25.20 1.21 15.42
C ASP A 190 -26.36 1.86 14.67
N GLN A 191 -26.34 1.80 13.34
CA GLN A 191 -27.49 2.22 12.53
C GLN A 191 -28.73 1.37 12.84
N GLN A 192 -28.56 0.06 12.96
CA GLN A 192 -29.65 -0.85 13.28
C GLN A 192 -30.23 -0.55 14.67
N ARG A 193 -29.37 -0.38 15.68
CA ARG A 193 -29.75 0.00 17.05
C ARG A 193 -30.56 1.30 17.07
N THR A 194 -30.13 2.28 16.28
CA THR A 194 -30.82 3.58 16.16
C THR A 194 -32.22 3.42 15.56
N ARG A 195 -32.36 2.60 14.50
CA ARG A 195 -33.66 2.32 13.88
C ARG A 195 -34.61 1.60 14.82
N GLU A 196 -34.12 0.61 15.56
CA GLU A 196 -34.90 -0.12 16.56
C GLU A 196 -35.37 0.80 17.68
N TYR A 197 -34.47 1.62 18.22
CA TYR A 197 -34.81 2.63 19.22
C TYR A 197 -35.87 3.62 18.73
N MET A 198 -35.76 4.11 17.49
CA MET A 198 -36.76 5.01 16.91
C MET A 198 -38.13 4.35 16.75
N LYS A 199 -38.16 3.08 16.32
CA LYS A 199 -39.41 2.31 16.23
C LYS A 199 -40.05 2.12 17.60
N GLU A 200 -39.26 1.78 18.62
CA GLU A 200 -39.75 1.63 19.99
C GLU A 200 -40.31 2.95 20.55
N LEU A 201 -39.62 4.07 20.30
CA LEU A 201 -40.13 5.41 20.63
C LEU A 201 -41.48 5.69 19.94
N GLN A 202 -41.61 5.32 18.67
CA GLN A 202 -42.86 5.51 17.94
C GLN A 202 -43.98 4.64 18.53
N GLU A 203 -43.70 3.38 18.83
CA GLU A 203 -44.66 2.46 19.45
C GLU A 203 -45.08 2.95 20.84
N MET A 204 -44.15 3.45 21.66
CA MET A 204 -44.49 4.07 22.94
C MET A 204 -45.43 5.27 22.75
N LYS A 205 -45.15 6.13 21.76
CA LYS A 205 -45.99 7.29 21.46
C LYS A 205 -47.37 6.87 20.99
N THR A 206 -47.49 5.86 20.12
CA THR A 206 -48.80 5.38 19.65
C THR A 206 -49.60 4.82 20.83
N ARG A 207 -49.00 3.99 21.68
CA ARG A 207 -49.66 3.45 22.88
C ARG A 207 -50.17 4.54 23.82
N VAL A 208 -49.36 5.58 24.06
CA VAL A 208 -49.76 6.72 24.90
C VAL A 208 -50.87 7.55 24.22
N SER A 209 -50.85 7.67 22.89
CA SER A 209 -51.88 8.42 22.15
C SER A 209 -53.23 7.71 22.09
N GLU A 210 -53.25 6.37 21.92
CA GLU A 210 -54.47 5.56 21.88
C GLU A 210 -55.18 5.56 23.23
N ARG A 211 -54.41 5.54 24.33
CA ARG A 211 -54.93 5.54 25.70
C ARG A 211 -54.32 6.70 26.50
N PRO A 212 -54.80 7.94 26.30
CA PRO A 212 -54.30 9.09 27.04
C PRO A 212 -54.59 8.96 28.53
N TYR A 213 -53.71 9.51 29.36
CA TYR A 213 -53.88 9.47 30.81
C TYR A 213 -55.14 10.21 31.26
N LEU A 214 -55.73 9.79 32.38
CA LEU A 214 -56.95 10.40 32.91
C LEU A 214 -56.79 11.92 33.14
N PHE A 215 -55.65 12.36 33.67
CA PHE A 215 -55.37 13.78 33.87
C PHE A 215 -55.28 14.55 32.54
N GLN A 216 -54.73 13.95 31.48
CA GLN A 216 -54.66 14.56 30.15
C GLN A 216 -56.05 14.66 29.55
N GLN A 217 -56.86 13.61 29.68
CA GLN A 217 -58.23 13.59 29.23
C GLN A 217 -59.10 14.62 29.96
N VAL A 218 -58.96 14.73 31.29
CA VAL A 218 -59.64 15.74 32.10
C VAL A 218 -59.18 17.15 31.71
N LYS A 219 -57.88 17.38 31.53
CA LYS A 219 -57.35 18.66 31.05
C LYS A 219 -57.90 19.02 29.67
N GLN A 220 -57.95 18.08 28.73
CA GLN A 220 -58.49 18.30 27.39
C GLN A 220 -59.98 18.64 27.43
N LYS A 221 -60.77 17.90 28.22
CA LYS A 221 -62.20 18.18 28.42
C LYS A 221 -62.42 19.54 29.07
N ASN A 222 -61.67 19.89 30.12
CA ASN A 222 -61.76 21.20 30.77
C ASN A 222 -61.35 22.33 29.83
N ALA A 223 -60.27 22.17 29.06
CA ALA A 223 -59.83 23.17 28.10
C ALA A 223 -60.89 23.39 27.00
N LYS A 224 -61.48 22.31 26.47
CA LYS A 224 -62.58 22.38 25.51
C LYS A 224 -63.80 23.09 26.09
N ALA A 225 -64.25 22.69 27.27
CA ALA A 225 -65.39 23.33 27.94
C ALA A 225 -65.13 24.81 28.25
N HIS A 226 -63.91 25.15 28.65
CA HIS A 226 -63.50 26.54 28.91
C HIS A 226 -63.50 27.38 27.63
N ALA A 227 -62.98 26.84 26.51
CA ALA A 227 -63.02 27.50 25.22
C ALA A 227 -64.46 27.70 24.71
N GLU A 228 -65.31 26.68 24.81
CA GLU A 228 -66.73 26.77 24.49
C GLU A 228 -67.45 27.81 25.36
N GLN A 229 -67.15 27.86 26.66
CA GLN A 229 -67.72 28.83 27.57
C GLN A 229 -67.33 30.26 27.20
N ILE A 230 -66.04 30.49 26.87
CA ILE A 230 -65.57 31.77 26.36
C ILE A 230 -66.31 32.14 25.07
N TYR A 231 -66.43 31.21 24.13
CA TYR A 231 -67.12 31.42 22.86
C TYR A 231 -68.59 31.81 23.08
N ARG A 232 -69.33 31.04 23.89
CA ARG A 232 -70.72 31.33 24.24
C ARG A 232 -70.87 32.68 24.93
N ASN A 233 -69.98 33.01 25.86
CA ASN A 233 -70.00 34.30 26.53
C ASN A 233 -69.74 35.47 25.56
N LYS A 234 -68.83 35.29 24.59
CA LYS A 234 -68.60 36.29 23.53
C LYS A 234 -69.83 36.46 22.64
N LEU A 235 -70.47 35.38 22.19
CA LEU A 235 -71.70 35.46 21.39
C LEU A 235 -72.83 36.15 22.14
N LYS A 236 -73.03 35.80 23.42
CA LYS A 236 -74.03 36.46 24.28
C LYS A 236 -73.77 37.95 24.43
N LYS A 237 -72.51 38.36 24.63
CA LYS A 237 -72.11 39.78 24.66
C LYS A 237 -72.40 40.49 23.35
N ALA A 238 -72.27 39.81 22.22
CA ALA A 238 -72.63 40.32 20.89
C ALA A 238 -74.14 40.22 20.57
N GLY A 239 -74.96 39.67 21.47
CA GLY A 239 -76.41 39.49 21.25
C GLY A 239 -76.77 38.37 20.26
N LEU A 240 -75.82 37.53 19.88
CA LEU A 240 -75.99 36.45 18.89
C LEU A 240 -76.19 35.10 19.59
N LYS A 241 -77.00 34.23 18.99
CA LYS A 241 -77.20 32.84 19.45
C LYS A 241 -76.23 31.90 18.70
N GLU A 242 -75.76 30.87 19.39
CA GLU A 242 -74.87 29.82 18.84
C GLU A 242 -75.48 29.15 17.60
N GLN A 243 -76.76 28.79 17.64
CA GLN A 243 -77.50 28.19 16.52
C GLN A 243 -77.50 29.06 15.25
N PHE A 244 -77.55 30.39 15.40
CA PHE A 244 -77.50 31.31 14.26
C PHE A 244 -76.14 31.26 13.57
N VAL A 245 -75.06 31.15 14.34
CA VAL A 245 -73.69 31.04 13.80
C VAL A 245 -73.48 29.68 13.13
N GLU A 246 -74.02 28.60 13.71
CA GLU A 246 -73.93 27.26 13.12
C GLU A 246 -74.72 27.14 11.79
N GLU A 247 -75.92 27.72 11.71
CA GLU A 247 -76.78 27.67 10.52
C GLU A 247 -76.21 28.51 9.38
N ASN A 248 -75.77 29.74 9.67
CA ASN A 248 -75.15 30.61 8.68
C ASN A 248 -73.72 30.16 8.34
N GLY A 249 -72.99 29.54 9.28
CA GLY A 249 -71.67 28.98 9.05
C GLY A 249 -71.69 27.79 8.10
N LYS A 250 -72.63 26.85 8.29
CA LYS A 250 -72.79 25.67 7.41
C LYS A 250 -73.19 26.04 5.97
N ALA A 251 -73.98 27.10 5.80
CA ALA A 251 -74.34 27.60 4.48
C ALA A 251 -73.13 28.16 3.69
N VAL A 252 -72.11 28.66 4.40
CA VAL A 252 -70.86 29.18 3.81
C VAL A 252 -69.83 28.07 3.59
N GLU A 253 -69.75 27.08 4.48
CA GLU A 253 -68.79 25.96 4.42
C GLU A 253 -68.99 25.05 3.18
N GLY A 254 -70.21 24.97 2.65
CA GLY A 254 -70.52 24.25 1.41
C GLY A 254 -70.00 24.92 0.13
N VAL A 255 -69.63 26.20 0.17
CA VAL A 255 -69.10 26.96 -0.99
C VAL A 255 -67.57 27.07 -0.96
N SER A 256 -66.95 26.91 0.22
CA SER A 256 -65.50 27.10 0.39
C SER A 256 -64.65 25.84 0.18
N SER A 257 -65.24 24.66 -0.07
CA SER A 257 -64.49 23.41 -0.31
C SER A 257 -64.00 23.21 -1.75
N SER A 258 -64.25 24.14 -2.68
CA SER A 258 -63.84 24.01 -4.10
C SER A 258 -62.80 25.04 -4.57
N THR A 259 -62.12 25.74 -3.67
CA THR A 259 -61.03 26.67 -4.03
C THR A 259 -59.78 26.40 -3.19
N SER A 260 -59.29 25.16 -3.31
CA SER A 260 -57.86 24.92 -3.28
C SER A 260 -57.29 25.22 -4.68
N PHE A 261 -56.02 25.63 -4.74
CA PHE A 261 -55.24 26.01 -5.92
C PHE A 261 -55.46 27.44 -6.41
N ARG A 262 -54.73 28.39 -5.81
CA ARG A 262 -53.67 29.19 -6.47
C ARG A 262 -53.09 30.17 -5.45
N SER A 263 -52.07 29.76 -4.70
CA SER A 263 -51.17 30.71 -4.03
C SER A 263 -50.07 31.06 -5.02
N GLY A 264 -50.23 32.25 -5.62
CA GLY A 264 -49.12 32.99 -6.18
C GLY A 264 -48.26 33.54 -5.05
N ASP A 265 -46.96 33.42 -5.26
CA ASP A 265 -45.86 34.15 -4.66
C ASP A 265 -46.20 35.64 -4.42
N ASP A 266 -46.05 36.12 -3.18
CA ASP A 266 -45.60 37.49 -2.90
C ASP A 266 -45.14 37.62 -1.44
N GLY A 267 -44.00 38.24 -1.26
CA GLY A 267 -43.29 38.39 0.01
C GLY A 267 -43.84 39.53 0.87
N GLY A 268 -43.73 39.38 2.18
CA GLY A 268 -44.10 40.44 3.11
C GLY A 268 -43.78 40.09 4.56
N SER A 269 -42.56 40.40 4.98
CA SER A 269 -42.16 40.53 6.39
C SER A 269 -43.12 41.44 7.16
N THR A 270 -43.56 41.02 8.35
CA THR A 270 -43.43 41.82 9.58
C THR A 270 -43.83 40.99 10.82
N GLU A 271 -42.81 40.73 11.64
CA GLU A 271 -42.78 40.96 13.09
C GLU A 271 -44.01 40.56 13.92
N ASN A 272 -43.94 39.39 14.55
CA ASN A 272 -44.72 39.10 15.76
C ASN A 272 -43.75 38.87 16.93
N ASP A 273 -43.61 39.95 17.70
CA ASP A 273 -43.05 40.04 19.04
C ASP A 273 -43.61 38.92 19.92
N THR A 274 -42.77 37.94 20.24
CA THR A 274 -43.11 36.86 21.15
C THR A 274 -42.18 36.97 22.35
N HIS A 275 -42.71 37.50 23.46
CA HIS A 275 -42.05 37.46 24.76
C HIS A 275 -41.77 36.00 25.16
N ASN A 276 -40.55 35.56 24.91
CA ASN A 276 -39.99 34.34 25.47
C ASN A 276 -39.82 34.54 26.98
N ARG A 277 -40.57 33.77 27.76
CA ARG A 277 -40.29 33.57 29.17
C ARG A 277 -39.13 32.60 29.26
N GLU A 278 -37.96 33.16 29.52
CA GLU A 278 -36.71 32.47 29.82
C GLU A 278 -36.90 31.49 30.98
N GLU A 279 -36.69 30.20 30.71
CA GLU A 279 -36.30 29.24 31.73
C GLU A 279 -34.88 28.81 31.38
N ASN A 280 -33.94 29.39 32.14
CA ASN A 280 -32.51 29.11 32.08
C ASN A 280 -32.23 27.62 32.19
N VAL A 281 -31.68 27.03 31.13
CA VAL A 281 -30.76 25.89 31.22
C VAL A 281 -29.65 26.11 30.20
N ASP A 282 -28.82 27.12 30.47
CA ASP A 282 -27.44 27.11 29.99
C ASP A 282 -26.70 26.02 30.76
N ASN A 283 -26.19 25.01 30.04
CA ASN A 283 -24.78 24.62 30.06
C ASN A 283 -24.60 23.31 29.26
N TRP A 284 -24.61 23.41 27.93
CA TRP A 284 -23.87 22.45 27.12
C TRP A 284 -22.68 23.20 26.54
N GLU A 285 -21.62 23.23 27.34
CA GLU A 285 -20.34 23.77 26.92
C GLU A 285 -19.83 22.90 25.77
N LYS A 286 -19.64 23.58 24.66
CA LYS A 286 -19.00 23.16 23.42
C LYS A 286 -17.63 22.56 23.76
N ILE A 287 -17.51 21.24 23.71
CA ILE A 287 -16.20 20.59 23.73
C ILE A 287 -15.55 20.95 22.39
N GLU A 288 -14.60 21.88 22.45
CA GLU A 288 -13.69 22.21 21.37
C GLU A 288 -12.86 20.98 21.00
N ASP A 289 -12.77 20.71 19.70
CA ASP A 289 -11.81 19.78 19.12
C ASP A 289 -10.39 20.26 19.48
N VAL A 290 -9.79 19.63 20.49
CA VAL A 290 -8.36 19.78 20.79
C VAL A 290 -7.59 19.11 19.66
N GLU A 291 -6.95 19.92 18.82
CA GLU A 291 -5.92 19.47 17.90
C GLU A 291 -4.84 18.73 18.69
N GLU A 292 -4.64 17.44 18.39
CA GLU A 292 -3.55 16.65 18.95
C GLU A 292 -2.21 17.19 18.45
N GLU A 293 -1.57 18.00 19.29
CA GLU A 293 -0.21 18.47 19.10
C GLU A 293 0.74 17.26 19.09
N SER A 294 1.39 17.05 17.95
CA SER A 294 2.36 15.98 17.70
C SER A 294 3.57 16.11 18.64
N VAL A 295 3.60 15.30 19.70
CA VAL A 295 4.79 15.16 20.55
C VAL A 295 5.88 14.43 19.76
N LYS A 296 6.77 15.24 19.19
CA LYS A 296 8.02 14.81 18.56
C LYS A 296 8.95 14.25 19.65
N SER A 297 8.98 12.93 19.81
CA SER A 297 9.97 12.28 20.65
C SER A 297 11.36 12.47 20.07
N LYS A 298 12.17 13.24 20.82
CA LYS A 298 13.57 13.52 20.56
C LYS A 298 14.40 12.59 21.45
N GLY A 299 15.23 11.77 20.81
CA GLY A 299 16.50 11.30 21.36
C GLY A 299 16.45 10.00 22.15
N GLU A 300 17.00 8.95 21.55
CA GLU A 300 17.79 7.97 22.30
C GLU A 300 19.03 7.64 21.45
N GLU A 301 20.09 8.38 21.77
CA GLU A 301 21.47 8.11 21.41
C GLU A 301 22.01 7.15 22.46
N MET A 302 22.53 6.00 22.04
CA MET A 302 23.28 5.09 22.90
C MET A 302 24.31 4.29 22.07
N PRO A 303 25.37 3.78 22.73
CA PRO A 303 26.79 4.04 22.43
C PRO A 303 27.44 3.14 21.37
#